data_AF-A0A7W0GSR2-F1
#
_entry.id   AF-A0A7W0GSR2-F1
#
_cell.length_a   1.000
_cell.length_b   1.000
_cell.length_c   1.000
_cell.angle_alpha   90.00
_cell.angle_beta   90.00
_cell.angle_gamma   90.00
#
_symmetry.space_group_name_H-M   'P 1'
#
loop_
_entity.id
_entity.type
_entity.pdbx_description
1 polymer ?
#
loop_
_entity_poly.entity_id
_entity_poly.type
_entity_poly.pdbx_seq_one_letter_code
_entity_poly.pdbx_strand_id
1 'polypeptide(L)'
;MKKRRLSTAGVVLIPILTATLLTAHHSATPLTQQNIQRPRAREAGIIVGVLPPGPLNAITDIAGVLVGHTTIIRQENIRTGVTAILPHNGNLFREKVPGAVFVGNGFGKLMGSTQVNELGEIETPILLTSTLSVPRVADALM
;
A
#
# COMPACT_ATOMS: atom_id res chain seq x y z
N MET A 1 -36.62 -73.31 -43.90
CA MET A 1 -35.77 -73.76 -42.77
C MET A 1 -35.19 -72.55 -42.04
N LYS A 2 -35.52 -72.44 -40.75
CA LYS A 2 -34.79 -71.81 -39.63
C LYS A 2 -33.71 -70.72 -39.88
N LYS A 3 -33.94 -69.59 -39.17
CA LYS A 3 -33.00 -68.78 -38.34
C LYS A 3 -32.15 -67.72 -39.09
N ARG A 4 -31.87 -66.51 -38.59
CA ARG A 4 -31.99 -65.89 -37.26
C ARG A 4 -31.83 -64.35 -37.41
N ARG A 5 -32.39 -63.61 -36.44
CA ARG A 5 -32.40 -62.15 -36.26
C ARG A 5 -31.01 -61.53 -35.93
N LEU A 6 -30.99 -60.18 -36.02
CA LEU A 6 -30.34 -59.11 -35.22
C LEU A 6 -29.55 -58.14 -36.12
N SER A 7 -29.95 -56.87 -36.36
CA SER A 7 -30.21 -55.70 -35.48
C SER A 7 -28.95 -54.85 -35.22
N THR A 8 -29.15 -53.52 -35.20
CA THR A 8 -28.23 -52.38 -34.95
C THR A 8 -27.60 -51.76 -36.21
N ALA A 9 -27.54 -50.44 -36.43
CA ALA A 9 -27.78 -49.27 -35.56
C ALA A 9 -28.30 -48.09 -36.40
N GLY A 10 -29.27 -47.35 -35.88
CA GLY A 10 -29.71 -46.07 -36.43
C GLY A 10 -28.75 -44.96 -36.04
N VAL A 11 -28.34 -44.15 -37.01
CA VAL A 11 -27.58 -42.92 -36.82
C VAL A 11 -28.55 -41.85 -36.33
N VAL A 12 -28.46 -41.48 -35.05
CA VAL A 12 -29.20 -40.36 -34.47
C VAL A 12 -28.41 -39.09 -34.73
N LEU A 13 -28.94 -38.22 -35.60
CA LEU A 13 -28.43 -36.90 -35.90
C LEU A 13 -28.84 -35.94 -34.76
N ILE A 14 -27.90 -35.53 -33.91
CA ILE A 14 -28.13 -34.51 -32.87
C ILE A 14 -27.91 -33.13 -33.50
N PRO A 15 -28.86 -32.17 -33.43
CA PRO A 15 -28.60 -30.82 -33.89
C PRO A 15 -27.75 -30.09 -32.84
N ILE A 16 -26.55 -29.65 -33.26
CA ILE A 16 -25.67 -28.82 -32.44
C ILE A 16 -26.27 -27.41 -32.38
N LEU A 17 -26.95 -27.11 -31.28
CA LEU A 17 -27.42 -25.77 -30.95
C LEU A 17 -26.19 -24.93 -30.55
N THR A 18 -25.68 -24.12 -31.46
CA THR A 18 -24.58 -23.18 -31.18
C THR A 18 -25.13 -22.01 -30.38
N ALA A 19 -24.99 -22.06 -29.06
CA ALA A 19 -25.28 -20.94 -28.18
C ALA A 19 -24.18 -19.88 -28.33
N THR A 20 -24.45 -18.82 -29.10
CA THR A 20 -23.64 -17.59 -29.11
C THR A 20 -23.69 -16.95 -27.71
N LEU A 21 -22.63 -17.17 -26.93
CA LEU A 21 -22.43 -16.52 -25.64
C LEU A 21 -22.05 -15.04 -25.90
N LEU A 22 -23.02 -14.14 -25.80
CA LEU A 22 -22.79 -12.70 -25.86
C LEU A 22 -22.04 -12.29 -24.57
N THR A 23 -20.71 -12.23 -24.63
CA THR A 23 -19.91 -11.70 -23.52
C THR A 23 -20.15 -10.19 -23.43
N ALA A 24 -20.98 -9.77 -22.46
CA ALA A 24 -21.14 -8.37 -22.11
C ALA A 24 -19.82 -7.84 -21.56
N HIS A 25 -19.02 -7.18 -22.41
CA HIS A 25 -17.88 -6.39 -21.99
C HIS A 25 -18.40 -5.20 -21.17
N HIS A 26 -18.43 -5.35 -19.85
CA HIS A 26 -18.57 -4.21 -18.94
C HIS A 26 -17.31 -3.36 -19.10
N SER A 27 -17.40 -2.36 -19.98
CA SER A 27 -16.41 -1.30 -20.05
C SER A 27 -16.56 -0.50 -18.75
N ALA A 28 -15.66 -0.73 -17.80
CA ALA A 28 -15.57 0.09 -16.59
C ALA A 28 -15.23 1.51 -17.04
N THR A 29 -16.21 2.41 -16.96
CA THR A 29 -16.01 3.83 -17.20
C THR A 29 -14.92 4.30 -16.24
N PRO A 30 -13.79 4.84 -16.71
CA PRO A 30 -12.79 5.39 -15.80
C PRO A 30 -13.44 6.55 -15.08
N LEU A 31 -13.65 6.42 -13.78
CA LEU A 31 -14.04 7.54 -12.93
C LEU A 31 -12.92 8.57 -13.07
N THR A 32 -13.19 9.65 -13.79
CA THR A 32 -12.34 10.84 -13.82
C THR A 32 -12.18 11.30 -12.38
N GLN A 33 -11.00 11.04 -11.81
CA GLN A 33 -10.65 11.45 -10.46
C GLN A 33 -10.59 12.97 -10.43
N GLN A 34 -11.70 13.61 -10.07
CA GLN A 34 -11.74 15.04 -9.84
C GLN A 34 -10.72 15.33 -8.75
N ASN A 35 -9.70 16.12 -9.10
CA ASN A 35 -8.68 16.60 -8.19
C ASN A 35 -9.30 17.68 -7.29
N ILE A 36 -10.22 17.28 -6.41
CA ILE A 36 -10.69 18.14 -5.33
C ILE A 36 -9.52 18.23 -4.36
N GLN A 37 -8.77 19.31 -4.46
CA GLN A 37 -7.70 19.62 -3.53
C GLN A 37 -8.31 19.69 -2.13
N ARG A 38 -8.07 18.65 -1.32
CA ARG A 38 -8.60 18.57 0.04
C ARG A 38 -7.91 19.63 0.89
N PRO A 39 -8.65 20.56 1.52
CA PRO A 39 -8.03 21.61 2.31
C PRO A 39 -7.31 21.01 3.52
N ARG A 40 -6.17 21.58 3.87
CA ARG A 40 -5.51 21.29 5.15
C ARG A 40 -6.29 21.95 6.30
N ALA A 41 -6.12 21.46 7.52
CA ALA A 41 -6.87 21.95 8.69
C ALA A 41 -6.85 23.49 8.84
N ARG A 42 -5.68 24.12 8.68
CA ARG A 42 -5.53 25.58 8.75
C ARG A 42 -6.22 26.32 7.60
N GLU A 43 -6.23 25.75 6.40
CA GLU A 43 -6.96 26.30 5.24
C GLU A 43 -8.48 26.25 5.47
N ALA A 44 -8.94 25.32 6.31
CA ALA A 44 -10.32 25.23 6.78
C ALA A 44 -10.60 26.05 8.06
N GLY A 45 -9.67 26.89 8.52
CA GLY A 45 -9.83 27.75 9.71
C GLY A 45 -9.57 27.07 11.06
N ILE A 46 -9.11 25.81 11.07
CA ILE A 46 -8.77 25.08 12.28
C ILE A 46 -7.29 25.31 12.62
N ILE A 47 -7.03 26.10 13.66
CA ILE A 47 -5.69 26.43 14.14
C ILE A 47 -5.39 25.64 15.41
N VAL A 48 -4.33 24.84 15.37
CA VAL A 48 -3.83 24.06 16.51
C VAL A 48 -2.54 24.70 17.03
N GLY A 49 -2.48 24.96 18.34
CA GLY A 49 -1.34 25.59 19.00
C GLY A 49 -1.20 27.09 18.72
N VAL A 50 -0.18 27.71 19.31
CA VAL A 50 0.07 29.17 19.24
C VAL A 50 1.27 29.55 18.35
N LEU A 51 2.11 28.59 17.98
CA LEU A 51 3.30 28.84 17.17
C LEU A 51 2.96 28.86 15.66
N PRO A 52 3.64 29.70 14.88
CA PRO A 52 3.50 29.67 13.42
C PRO A 52 4.13 28.40 12.84
N PRO A 53 3.55 27.80 11.77
CA PRO A 53 4.18 26.69 11.07
C PRO A 53 5.34 27.16 10.18
N GLY A 54 6.16 26.22 9.73
CA GLY A 54 7.10 26.45 8.65
C GLY A 54 6.40 26.70 7.29
N PRO A 55 7.16 27.05 6.24
CA PRO A 55 6.60 27.42 4.93
C PRO A 55 5.73 26.34 4.29
N LEU A 56 6.12 25.07 4.43
CA LEU A 56 5.38 23.93 3.89
C LEU A 56 4.34 23.41 4.88
N ASN A 57 4.43 23.80 6.16
CA ASN A 57 3.66 23.25 7.27
C ASN A 57 3.74 21.71 7.28
N ALA A 58 4.97 21.20 7.17
CA ALA A 58 5.29 19.79 7.04
C ALA A 58 6.64 19.44 7.70
N ILE A 59 6.90 18.15 7.96
CA ILE A 59 8.17 17.70 8.57
C ILE A 59 9.39 18.06 7.71
N THR A 60 9.22 18.20 6.39
CA THR A 60 10.25 18.60 5.43
C THR A 60 10.62 20.08 5.52
N ASP A 61 9.96 20.86 6.40
CA ASP A 61 10.46 22.20 6.77
C ASP A 61 11.78 22.11 7.57
N ILE A 62 12.11 20.94 8.13
CA ILE A 62 13.42 20.65 8.71
C ILE A 62 14.41 20.37 7.57
N ALA A 63 15.48 21.18 7.49
CA ALA A 63 16.47 21.07 6.43
C ALA A 63 17.08 19.66 6.35
N GLY A 64 17.14 19.12 5.13
CA GLY A 64 17.68 17.77 4.85
C GLY A 64 16.66 16.64 4.99
N VAL A 65 15.59 16.81 5.76
CA VAL A 65 14.56 15.76 5.92
C VAL A 65 13.81 15.53 4.61
N LEU A 66 13.71 14.27 4.20
CA LEU A 66 12.98 13.87 3.00
C LEU A 66 11.87 12.89 3.35
N VAL A 67 10.77 12.96 2.61
CA VAL A 67 9.63 12.04 2.73
C VAL A 67 9.25 11.50 1.36
N GLY A 68 9.12 10.19 1.26
CA GLY A 68 8.60 9.50 0.08
C GLY A 68 7.47 8.56 0.46
N HIS A 69 6.52 8.33 -0.43
CA HIS A 69 5.45 7.35 -0.20
C HIS A 69 5.13 6.58 -1.47
N THR A 70 4.73 5.33 -1.29
CA THR A 70 4.11 4.50 -2.32
C THR A 70 2.74 4.08 -1.84
N THR A 71 1.72 4.46 -2.60
CA THR A 71 0.33 4.07 -2.35
C THR A 71 -0.07 2.95 -3.30
N ILE A 72 -0.53 1.83 -2.74
CA ILE A 72 -0.97 0.65 -3.49
C ILE A 72 -2.47 0.54 -3.36
N ILE A 73 -3.15 0.87 -4.46
CA ILE A 73 -4.60 0.73 -4.63
C ILE A 73 -4.79 -0.26 -5.78
N ARG A 74 -5.23 -1.48 -5.48
CA ARG A 74 -5.52 -2.51 -6.48
C ARG A 74 -6.84 -3.18 -6.20
N GLN A 75 -7.59 -3.46 -7.26
CA GLN A 75 -8.91 -4.11 -7.17
C GLN A 75 -9.79 -3.41 -6.10
N GLU A 76 -10.67 -4.16 -5.44
CA GLU A 76 -11.57 -3.62 -4.41
C GLU A 76 -10.92 -3.57 -3.02
N ASN A 77 -10.02 -4.50 -2.70
CA ASN A 77 -9.63 -4.77 -1.30
C ASN A 77 -8.16 -4.47 -0.96
N ILE A 78 -7.32 -4.08 -1.93
CA ILE A 78 -5.92 -3.73 -1.65
C ILE A 78 -5.82 -2.22 -1.52
N ARG A 79 -5.62 -1.76 -0.30
CA ARG A 79 -5.42 -0.35 0.08
C ARG A 79 -4.30 -0.29 1.12
N THR A 80 -3.06 -0.28 0.66
CA THR A 80 -1.87 -0.31 1.53
C THR A 80 -0.77 0.57 0.97
N GLY A 81 0.40 0.60 1.61
CA GLY A 81 1.54 1.37 1.14
C GLY A 81 2.71 1.34 2.11
N VAL A 82 3.71 2.13 1.76
CA VAL A 82 4.87 2.42 2.59
C VAL A 82 5.17 3.91 2.50
N THR A 83 5.44 4.53 3.64
CA THR A 83 6.01 5.88 3.72
C THR A 83 7.42 5.77 4.28
N ALA A 84 8.39 6.39 3.63
CA ALA A 84 9.77 6.48 4.07
C ALA A 84 10.08 7.91 4.50
N ILE A 85 10.73 8.05 5.65
CA ILE A 85 11.25 9.31 6.15
C ILE A 85 12.77 9.15 6.29
N LEU A 86 13.52 9.98 5.57
CA LEU A 86 14.97 10.05 5.70
C LEU A 86 15.30 11.27 6.57
N PRO A 87 15.99 11.09 7.71
CA PRO A 87 16.42 12.22 8.54
C PRO A 87 17.32 13.22 7.81
N HIS A 88 18.10 12.76 6.83
CA HIS A 88 18.85 13.59 5.89
C HIS A 88 19.11 12.82 4.58
N ASN A 89 19.66 13.51 3.57
CA ASN A 89 19.96 12.94 2.25
C ASN A 89 21.33 12.21 2.14
N GLY A 90 22.16 12.27 3.19
CA GLY A 90 23.43 11.54 3.29
C GLY A 90 23.29 10.04 3.63
N ASN A 91 24.42 9.40 3.96
CA ASN A 91 24.45 7.98 4.33
C ASN A 91 24.13 7.81 5.82
N LEU A 92 22.89 7.43 6.15
CA LEU A 92 22.40 7.32 7.53
C LEU A 92 23.17 6.32 8.40
N PHE A 93 23.78 5.30 7.82
CA PHE A 93 24.59 4.34 8.58
C PHE A 93 25.90 4.96 9.05
N ARG A 94 26.51 5.82 8.22
CA ARG A 94 27.78 6.51 8.53
C ARG A 94 27.58 7.80 9.30
N GLU A 95 26.51 8.51 8.98
CA GLU A 95 26.11 9.80 9.53
C GLU A 95 24.81 9.59 10.30
N LYS A 96 24.93 9.10 11.53
CA LYS A 96 23.76 8.78 12.36
C LYS A 96 23.13 10.04 12.91
N VAL A 97 21.83 10.00 13.18
CA VAL A 97 21.13 11.10 13.85
C VAL A 97 20.70 10.69 15.25
N PRO A 98 20.80 11.58 16.26
CA PRO A 98 20.23 11.32 17.58
C PRO A 98 18.73 11.05 17.49
N GLY A 99 18.24 10.04 18.21
CA GLY A 99 16.84 9.65 18.20
C GLY A 99 16.44 8.89 19.46
N ALA A 100 15.13 8.86 19.72
CA ALA A 100 14.57 8.17 20.87
C ALA A 100 13.19 7.60 20.54
N VAL A 101 12.79 6.54 21.25
CA VAL A 101 11.45 5.95 21.15
C VAL A 101 10.74 6.07 22.49
N PHE A 102 9.50 6.56 22.46
CA PHE A 102 8.60 6.55 23.61
C PHE A 102 7.35 5.73 23.30
N VAL A 103 7.01 4.78 24.16
CA VAL A 103 5.84 3.90 23.99
C VAL A 103 4.73 4.34 24.94
N GLY A 104 3.76 5.09 24.44
CA GLY A 104 2.55 5.42 25.20
C GLY A 104 1.63 4.21 25.41
N ASN A 105 1.44 3.40 24.37
CA ASN A 105 0.75 2.11 24.43
C ASN A 105 1.43 1.12 23.47
N GLY A 106 1.70 -0.10 23.95
CA GLY A 106 2.49 -1.10 23.23
C GLY A 106 1.73 -1.96 22.22
N PHE A 107 0.49 -1.63 21.84
CA PHE A 107 -0.32 -2.45 20.93
C PHE A 107 0.06 -2.25 19.44
N GLY A 108 1.34 -2.35 19.12
CA GLY A 108 1.89 -2.12 17.77
C GLY A 108 2.96 -3.14 17.40
N LYS A 109 3.36 -3.17 16.11
CA LYS A 109 4.47 -3.98 15.61
C LYS A 109 5.53 -3.01 15.14
N LEU A 110 6.63 -2.95 15.87
CA LEU A 110 7.72 -2.02 15.61
C LEU A 110 9.03 -2.80 15.64
N MET A 111 9.90 -2.52 14.66
CA MET A 111 11.22 -3.13 14.53
C MET A 111 12.29 -2.05 14.65
N GLY A 112 13.38 -2.36 15.36
CA GLY A 112 14.53 -1.46 15.54
C GLY A 112 14.55 -0.62 16.83
N SER A 113 13.48 -0.61 17.64
CA SER A 113 13.45 0.21 18.87
C SER A 113 14.51 -0.16 19.90
N THR A 114 14.85 -1.44 20.04
CA THR A 114 15.84 -1.89 21.03
C THR A 114 17.19 -1.24 20.79
N GLN A 115 17.60 -1.12 19.53
CA GLN A 115 18.85 -0.48 19.17
C GLN A 115 18.79 1.05 19.37
N VAL A 116 17.69 1.70 18.98
CA VAL A 116 17.51 3.14 19.22
C VAL A 116 17.54 3.45 20.72
N ASN A 117 16.93 2.61 21.55
CA ASN A 117 16.92 2.79 23.00
C ASN A 117 18.29 2.57 23.64
N GLU A 118 19.10 1.66 23.09
CA GLU A 118 20.44 1.37 23.59
C GLU A 118 21.46 2.43 23.17
N LEU A 119 21.44 2.83 21.89
CA LEU A 119 22.47 3.69 21.31
C LEU A 119 22.06 5.16 21.25
N GLY A 120 20.76 5.47 21.33
CA GLY A 120 20.25 6.84 21.17
C GLY A 120 20.37 7.38 19.75
N GLU A 121 20.50 6.51 18.76
CA GLU A 121 20.81 6.85 17.37
C GLU A 121 19.86 6.16 16.39
N ILE A 122 19.53 6.86 15.30
CA ILE A 122 18.83 6.34 14.13
C ILE A 122 19.85 6.27 12.99
N GLU A 123 20.01 5.08 12.42
CA GLU A 123 20.99 4.78 11.37
C GLU A 123 20.35 4.30 10.05
N THR A 124 19.03 4.33 9.97
CA THR A 124 18.24 3.86 8.82
C THR A 124 17.12 4.85 8.48
N PRO A 125 16.51 4.76 7.29
CA PRO A 125 15.25 5.42 7.04
C PRO A 125 14.15 4.93 8.01
N ILE A 126 13.29 5.83 8.45
CA ILE A 126 12.12 5.47 9.25
C ILE A 126 10.99 5.08 8.30
N LEU A 127 10.57 3.82 8.35
CA LEU A 127 9.51 3.29 7.48
C LEU A 127 8.20 3.08 8.22
N LEU A 128 7.10 3.55 7.62
CA LEU A 128 5.74 3.38 8.09
C LEU A 128 4.96 2.51 7.11
N THR A 129 4.31 1.46 7.61
CA THR A 129 3.53 0.52 6.80
C THR A 129 2.44 -0.16 7.63
N SER A 130 1.71 -1.12 7.03
CA SER A 130 0.69 -1.91 7.72
C SER A 130 1.29 -2.96 8.67
N THR A 131 0.56 -3.33 9.72
CA THR A 131 1.00 -4.22 10.80
C THR A 131 1.67 -5.51 10.32
N LEU A 132 1.08 -6.18 9.32
CA LEU A 132 1.58 -7.46 8.81
C LEU A 132 2.68 -7.30 7.74
N SER A 133 2.92 -6.07 7.27
CA SER A 133 4.00 -5.77 6.31
C SER A 133 5.31 -5.39 6.99
N VAL A 134 5.32 -5.15 8.31
CA VAL A 134 6.51 -4.71 9.06
C VAL A 134 7.74 -5.59 8.78
N PRO A 135 7.68 -6.94 8.88
CA PRO A 135 8.86 -7.77 8.61
C PRO A 135 9.36 -7.66 7.17
N ARG A 136 8.45 -7.62 6.19
CA ARG A 136 8.82 -7.50 4.77
C ARG A 136 9.45 -6.16 4.43
N VAL A 137 8.94 -5.09 5.04
CA VAL A 137 9.46 -3.74 4.81
C VAL A 137 10.82 -3.56 5.48
N ALA A 138 11.04 -4.19 6.65
CA ALA A 138 12.34 -4.21 7.29
C ALA A 138 13.37 -5.04 6.50
N ASP A 139 12.98 -6.22 6.01
CA ASP A 139 13.82 -7.06 5.14
C ASP A 139 14.28 -6.31 3.88
N ALA A 140 13.39 -5.50 3.28
CA ALA A 140 13.74 -4.69 2.11
C ALA A 140 14.74 -3.54 2.38
N LEU A 141 15.06 -3.25 3.64
CA LEU A 141 16.11 -2.28 4.01
C LEU A 141 17.49 -2.94 4.19
N MET A 142 17.55 -4.26 4.38
CA MET A 142 18.77 -5.02 4.67
C MET A 142 19.53 -5.39 3.38
#